data_AF-A0A3S0EJR8-F1
#
_entry.id   AF-A0A3S0EJR8-F1
#
_cell.length_a   1.000
_cell.length_b   1.000
_cell.length_c   1.000
_cell.angle_alpha   90.00
_cell.angle_beta   90.00
_cell.angle_gamma   90.00
#
_symmetry.space_group_name_H-M   'P 1'
#
loop_
_entity.id
_entity.type
_entity.pdbx_description
1 polymer ?
#
loop_
_entity_poly.entity_id
_entity_poly.type
_entity_poly.pdbx_seq_one_letter_code
_entity_poly.pdbx_strand_id
1 'polypeptide(L)'
;MTMKYPWARTIRNKNGGGILPLLLVTLGGIVLVLAVFSWRFTSMLGTHQEQTTATQAAALAAARAMSSIVVNDPQFGYISLTDSAAKGKGLTASDGYALPVRSFNDLLATIRLDMIVADTIGDQSMRQFADADYQSLMGAKDRLIQSLQAAANGHQQFDREGQAIDVIAEATNAYNANIVRMGGNGATLIPGSLKISIGCIPGSRTNTQTPLPSTYAFTPASAQENNFYRAYINVPYSGKDFVFAAIHDSIFLVDHSKFQLDPGLPYFVPSIVRAEADEQYMGNNTPGSEGKHVVHVTACAQCGTPPEPHNAPGALFVSFPDGKLGELGKVADFRTDPILNTTALAIRTTTSGDDYPQGKLGGTTVGWAPSAAQMWSRVFYDWLRRGGPAVNVKAVVDMQTDAIAPSFASNDLGFINVYTFYSTGSSKGWIKKRSLETNPRIYGVLSDQQICATSLKPFLATSRGYPFDVTFIDNVYRSGTASGGKHGGEPIVDTRMSNAILTSSSQNPPILGSLGLPRGRYNSYTWDGRFGGSAYYFFKLNLIQPQTSTPKPPGGANAPQPGQPQKTAANAGELRPTYASDGMAGEIAFHKEKFMTPCQIDKFMTTGF
;
A
#
# COMPACT_ATOMS: atom_id res chain seq x y z
N MET A 1 -109.23 3.34 21.50
CA MET A 1 -107.86 3.71 21.07
C MET A 1 -106.98 2.56 21.54
N THR A 2 -106.21 1.83 20.72
CA THR A 2 -105.20 2.31 19.77
C THR A 2 -104.79 1.16 18.82
N MET A 3 -104.51 1.54 17.57
CA MET A 3 -103.79 0.89 16.46
C MET A 3 -103.47 -0.62 16.48
N LYS A 4 -104.06 -1.34 15.51
CA LYS A 4 -103.57 -2.62 14.95
C LYS A 4 -102.57 -2.32 13.81
N TYR A 5 -101.34 -2.84 13.91
CA TYR A 5 -100.40 -2.90 12.78
C TYR A 5 -100.62 -4.18 11.96
N PRO A 6 -100.60 -4.10 10.61
CA PRO A 6 -100.88 -5.22 9.74
C PRO A 6 -99.65 -6.11 9.58
N TRP A 7 -99.93 -7.40 9.55
CA TRP A 7 -98.98 -8.49 9.51
C TRP A 7 -98.32 -8.55 8.12
N ALA A 8 -97.00 -8.40 8.08
CA ALA A 8 -96.21 -8.61 6.88
C ALA A 8 -96.36 -10.08 6.42
N ARG A 9 -97.00 -10.25 5.27
CA ARG A 9 -97.21 -11.53 4.61
C ARG A 9 -95.87 -11.97 3.98
N THR A 10 -95.15 -12.86 4.64
CA THR A 10 -93.97 -13.51 4.06
C THR A 10 -94.41 -14.48 2.96
N ILE A 11 -94.32 -14.05 1.71
CA ILE A 11 -94.53 -14.90 0.53
C ILE A 11 -93.36 -15.88 0.46
N ARG A 12 -93.60 -17.12 0.89
CA ARG A 12 -92.68 -18.24 0.75
C ARG A 12 -92.77 -18.78 -0.68
N ASN A 13 -91.96 -18.21 -1.58
CA ASN A 13 -91.75 -18.76 -2.93
C ASN A 13 -91.06 -20.13 -2.83
N LYS A 14 -91.76 -21.20 -3.23
CA LYS A 14 -91.29 -22.59 -3.18
C LYS A 14 -90.41 -23.03 -4.37
N ASN A 15 -90.01 -22.12 -5.27
CA ASN A 15 -89.25 -22.47 -6.50
C ASN A 15 -87.85 -21.85 -6.60
N GLY A 16 -87.23 -21.39 -5.50
CA GLY A 16 -85.90 -20.74 -5.51
C GLY A 16 -84.71 -21.61 -5.05
N GLY A 17 -84.90 -22.91 -4.80
CA GLY A 17 -83.95 -23.74 -4.03
C GLY A 17 -82.69 -24.24 -4.76
N GLY A 18 -82.54 -24.02 -6.07
CA GLY A 18 -81.46 -24.61 -6.87
C GLY A 18 -80.22 -23.73 -7.10
N ILE A 19 -80.32 -22.41 -6.93
CA ILE A 19 -79.24 -21.48 -7.28
C ILE A 19 -78.19 -21.37 -6.17
N LEU A 20 -78.61 -21.37 -4.89
CA LEU A 20 -77.68 -21.23 -3.75
C LEU A 20 -76.66 -22.39 -3.64
N PRO A 21 -77.05 -23.67 -3.80
CA PRO A 21 -76.10 -24.79 -3.78
C PRO A 21 -75.12 -24.73 -4.96
N LEU A 22 -75.60 -24.37 -6.16
CA LEU A 22 -74.75 -24.23 -7.35
C LEU A 22 -73.68 -23.15 -7.16
N LEU A 23 -74.05 -22.01 -6.57
CA LEU A 23 -73.16 -20.88 -6.30
C LEU A 23 -72.12 -21.24 -5.24
N LEU A 24 -72.51 -21.95 -4.18
CA LEU A 24 -71.58 -22.45 -3.16
C LEU A 24 -70.58 -23.47 -3.72
N VAL A 25 -71.04 -24.39 -4.58
CA VAL A 25 -70.17 -25.39 -5.23
C VAL A 25 -69.19 -24.75 -6.21
N THR A 26 -69.65 -23.81 -7.04
CA THR A 26 -68.77 -23.10 -7.99
C THR A 26 -67.76 -22.20 -7.27
N LEU A 27 -68.19 -21.43 -6.27
CA LEU A 27 -67.29 -20.58 -5.50
C LEU A 27 -66.30 -21.41 -4.67
N GLY A 28 -66.77 -22.48 -4.04
CA GLY A 28 -65.91 -23.44 -3.33
C GLY A 28 -64.88 -24.11 -4.25
N GLY A 29 -65.28 -24.48 -5.46
CA GLY A 29 -64.38 -25.02 -6.49
C GLY A 29 -63.31 -24.02 -6.93
N ILE A 30 -63.68 -22.76 -7.18
CA ILE A 30 -62.73 -21.70 -7.53
C ILE A 30 -61.74 -21.44 -6.39
N VAL A 31 -62.24 -21.34 -5.15
CA VAL A 31 -61.38 -21.16 -3.96
C VAL A 31 -60.42 -22.34 -3.80
N LEU A 32 -60.87 -23.58 -4.02
CA LEU A 32 -60.01 -24.76 -3.96
C LEU A 32 -58.91 -24.71 -5.04
N VAL A 33 -59.24 -24.36 -6.28
CA VAL A 33 -58.27 -24.23 -7.38
C VAL A 33 -57.25 -23.14 -7.08
N LEU A 34 -57.70 -21.97 -6.59
CA LEU A 34 -56.81 -20.88 -6.20
C LEU A 34 -55.92 -21.25 -5.00
N ALA A 35 -56.43 -22.00 -4.02
CA ALA A 35 -55.65 -22.47 -2.88
C ALA A 35 -54.56 -23.47 -3.32
N VAL A 36 -54.89 -24.40 -4.21
CA VAL A 36 -53.92 -25.36 -4.78
C VAL A 36 -52.88 -24.62 -5.64
N PHE A 37 -53.30 -23.68 -6.48
CA PHE A 37 -52.39 -22.86 -7.26
C PHE A 37 -51.45 -22.05 -6.35
N SER A 38 -52.00 -21.37 -5.35
CA SER A 38 -51.22 -20.57 -4.39
C SER A 38 -50.19 -21.42 -3.67
N TRP A 39 -50.58 -22.62 -3.19
CA TRP A 39 -49.67 -23.57 -2.55
C TRP A 39 -48.51 -23.99 -3.47
N ARG A 40 -48.82 -24.32 -4.74
CA ARG A 40 -47.81 -24.71 -5.73
C ARG A 40 -46.89 -23.55 -6.09
N PHE A 41 -47.45 -22.35 -6.25
CA PHE A 41 -46.71 -21.14 -6.54
C PHE A 41 -45.79 -20.74 -5.38
N THR A 42 -46.27 -20.76 -4.14
CA THR A 42 -45.44 -20.49 -2.95
C THR A 42 -44.34 -21.52 -2.78
N SER A 43 -44.61 -22.80 -3.08
CA SER A 43 -43.59 -23.86 -3.05
C SER A 43 -42.51 -23.63 -4.11
N MET A 44 -42.88 -23.22 -5.32
CA MET A 44 -41.94 -22.94 -6.42
C MET A 44 -41.08 -21.69 -6.13
N LEU A 45 -41.71 -20.63 -5.62
CA LEU A 45 -41.00 -19.42 -5.20
C LEU A 45 -40.04 -19.72 -4.03
N GLY A 46 -40.45 -20.56 -3.08
CA GLY A 46 -39.62 -21.00 -1.97
C GLY A 46 -38.34 -21.69 -2.46
N THR A 47 -38.47 -22.71 -3.32
CA THR A 47 -37.31 -23.43 -3.86
C THR A 47 -36.37 -22.53 -4.68
N HIS A 48 -36.91 -21.60 -5.47
CA HIS A 48 -36.08 -20.65 -6.22
C HIS A 48 -35.32 -19.69 -5.29
N GLN A 49 -35.96 -19.21 -4.23
CA GLN A 49 -35.31 -18.33 -3.24
C GLN A 49 -34.21 -19.07 -2.45
N GLU A 50 -34.43 -20.33 -2.08
CA GLU A 50 -33.42 -21.18 -1.43
C GLU A 50 -32.16 -21.29 -2.32
N GLN A 51 -32.36 -21.60 -3.60
CA GLN A 51 -31.29 -21.75 -4.60
C GLN A 51 -30.52 -20.47 -4.86
N THR A 52 -31.26 -19.37 -4.99
CA THR A 52 -30.70 -18.04 -5.14
C THR A 52 -29.82 -17.70 -3.94
N THR A 53 -30.28 -18.01 -2.73
CA THR A 53 -29.53 -17.74 -1.49
C THR A 53 -28.26 -18.58 -1.40
N ALA A 54 -28.32 -19.88 -1.73
CA ALA A 54 -27.14 -20.76 -1.72
C ALA A 54 -26.08 -20.34 -2.76
N THR A 55 -26.52 -19.98 -3.97
CA THR A 55 -25.63 -19.50 -5.04
C THR A 55 -25.03 -18.13 -4.71
N GLN A 56 -25.81 -17.24 -4.08
CA GLN A 56 -25.32 -15.97 -3.56
C GLN A 56 -24.25 -16.17 -2.47
N ALA A 57 -24.46 -17.11 -1.54
CA ALA A 57 -23.46 -17.45 -0.53
C ALA A 57 -22.18 -17.99 -1.15
N ALA A 58 -22.28 -18.84 -2.19
CA ALA A 58 -21.13 -19.33 -2.94
C ALA A 58 -20.37 -18.20 -3.66
N ALA A 59 -21.07 -17.27 -4.31
CA ALA A 59 -20.46 -16.11 -4.95
C ALA A 59 -19.72 -15.22 -3.94
N LEU A 60 -20.33 -14.95 -2.77
CA LEU A 60 -19.71 -14.14 -1.71
C LEU A 60 -18.48 -14.83 -1.11
N ALA A 61 -18.54 -16.13 -0.86
CA ALA A 61 -17.39 -16.89 -0.38
C ALA A 61 -16.26 -16.90 -1.41
N ALA A 62 -16.58 -17.13 -2.68
CA ALA A 62 -15.59 -17.08 -3.76
C ALA A 62 -14.96 -15.69 -3.90
N ALA A 63 -15.75 -14.61 -3.81
CA ALA A 63 -15.23 -13.23 -3.83
C ALA A 63 -14.33 -12.94 -2.62
N ARG A 64 -14.65 -13.48 -1.44
CA ARG A 64 -13.80 -13.37 -0.26
C ARG A 64 -12.46 -14.06 -0.45
N ALA A 65 -12.50 -15.31 -0.90
CA ALA A 65 -11.31 -16.12 -1.19
C ALA A 65 -10.42 -15.45 -2.25
N MET A 66 -11.03 -14.93 -3.31
CA MET A 66 -10.34 -14.19 -4.37
C MET A 66 -9.71 -12.88 -3.88
N SER A 67 -10.38 -12.16 -2.98
CA SER A 67 -9.88 -10.90 -2.41
C SER A 67 -8.64 -11.10 -1.54
N SER A 68 -8.46 -12.31 -0.97
CA SER A 68 -7.32 -12.66 -0.11
C SER A 68 -6.13 -13.24 -0.87
N ILE A 69 -6.24 -13.52 -2.17
CA ILE A 69 -5.12 -14.05 -2.97
C ILE A 69 -3.98 -13.04 -3.00
N VAL A 70 -2.76 -13.49 -2.69
CA VAL A 70 -1.56 -12.66 -2.69
C VAL A 70 -0.54 -13.21 -3.68
N VAL A 71 0.06 -12.31 -4.47
CA VAL A 71 1.16 -12.62 -5.38
C VAL A 71 2.41 -11.86 -4.93
N ASN A 72 3.57 -12.52 -4.96
CA ASN A 72 4.85 -11.89 -4.66
C ASN A 72 5.48 -11.33 -5.94
N ASP A 73 5.53 -10.00 -6.05
CA ASP A 73 6.18 -9.28 -7.12
C ASP A 73 7.62 -8.87 -6.75
N PRO A 74 8.61 -9.05 -7.65
CA PRO A 74 10.00 -8.70 -7.35
C PRO A 74 10.25 -7.22 -7.04
N GLN A 75 9.42 -6.31 -7.56
CA GLN A 75 9.61 -4.86 -7.44
C GLN A 75 8.66 -4.22 -6.43
N PHE A 76 7.41 -4.69 -6.37
CA PHE A 76 6.38 -4.13 -5.48
C PHE A 76 6.19 -4.93 -4.18
N GLY A 77 6.76 -6.12 -4.08
CA GLY A 77 6.50 -7.03 -2.96
C GLY A 77 5.15 -7.71 -3.11
N TYR A 78 4.43 -7.89 -2.00
CA TYR A 78 3.15 -8.58 -2.03
C TYR A 78 2.05 -7.70 -2.60
N ILE A 79 1.41 -8.17 -3.66
CA ILE A 79 0.32 -7.50 -4.36
C ILE A 79 -0.96 -8.35 -4.28
N SER A 80 -2.10 -7.68 -4.20
CA SER A 80 -3.43 -8.32 -4.22
C SER A 80 -4.46 -7.39 -4.84
N LEU A 81 -5.71 -7.85 -4.93
CA LEU A 81 -6.86 -6.99 -5.21
C LEU A 81 -7.09 -5.98 -4.08
N THR A 82 -6.74 -6.33 -2.85
CA THR A 82 -7.02 -5.53 -1.66
C THR A 82 -5.77 -5.26 -0.83
N ASP A 83 -5.77 -4.15 -0.08
CA ASP A 83 -4.69 -3.83 0.86
C ASP A 83 -4.81 -4.66 2.14
N SER A 84 -3.68 -5.03 2.71
CA SER A 84 -3.61 -5.65 4.03
C SER A 84 -2.43 -5.08 4.80
N ALA A 85 -2.65 -4.77 6.08
CA ALA A 85 -1.57 -4.36 6.96
C ALA A 85 -0.56 -5.49 7.10
N ALA A 86 0.68 -5.13 7.43
CA ALA A 86 1.78 -6.06 7.63
C ALA A 86 1.58 -6.91 8.90
N LYS A 87 0.76 -7.96 8.83
CA LYS A 87 0.43 -8.85 9.94
C LYS A 87 0.56 -10.30 9.48
N GLY A 88 0.80 -11.20 10.45
CA GLY A 88 0.84 -12.63 10.21
C GLY A 88 2.25 -13.17 9.93
N LYS A 89 2.32 -14.49 9.72
CA LYS A 89 3.59 -15.23 9.57
C LYS A 89 3.91 -15.63 8.12
N GLY A 90 2.92 -15.61 7.24
CA GLY A 90 3.08 -16.08 5.86
C GLY A 90 3.85 -15.12 4.95
N LEU A 91 3.71 -13.82 5.19
CA LEU A 91 4.28 -12.76 4.35
C LEU A 91 5.34 -11.99 5.12
N THR A 92 6.56 -12.51 5.17
CA THR A 92 7.67 -11.91 5.94
C THR A 92 8.83 -11.50 5.05
N ALA A 93 9.53 -10.44 5.46
CA ALA A 93 10.84 -10.11 4.91
C ALA A 93 11.91 -11.06 5.45
N SER A 94 13.15 -10.96 4.96
CA SER A 94 14.24 -11.85 5.39
C SER A 94 14.65 -11.66 6.86
N ASP A 95 14.28 -10.54 7.48
CA ASP A 95 14.43 -10.30 8.92
C ASP A 95 13.32 -10.91 9.79
N GLY A 96 12.33 -11.57 9.18
CA GLY A 96 11.21 -12.21 9.87
C GLY A 96 10.08 -11.27 10.28
N TYR A 97 10.15 -9.98 9.94
CA TYR A 97 9.02 -9.07 10.14
C TYR A 97 8.00 -9.19 9.01
N ALA A 98 6.72 -9.06 9.35
CA ALA A 98 5.65 -9.07 8.35
C ALA A 98 5.82 -7.92 7.35
N LEU A 99 5.42 -8.15 6.09
CA LEU A 99 5.35 -7.16 5.03
C LEU A 99 3.90 -6.85 4.68
N PRO A 100 3.58 -5.62 4.26
CA PRO A 100 2.23 -5.29 3.82
C PRO A 100 1.89 -5.95 2.49
N VAL A 101 0.60 -6.11 2.24
CA VAL A 101 0.06 -6.40 0.92
C VAL A 101 -0.51 -5.10 0.36
N ARG A 102 -0.11 -4.73 -0.86
CA ARG A 102 -0.61 -3.53 -1.54
C ARG A 102 -1.66 -3.90 -2.58
N SER A 103 -2.77 -3.16 -2.61
CA SER A 103 -3.77 -3.30 -3.66
C SER A 103 -3.18 -2.85 -5.00
N PHE A 104 -3.52 -3.60 -6.06
CA PHE A 104 -3.24 -3.18 -7.42
C PHE A 104 -3.78 -1.78 -7.73
N ASN A 105 -4.99 -1.46 -7.25
CA ASN A 105 -5.57 -0.15 -7.48
C ASN A 105 -4.78 0.97 -6.78
N ASP A 106 -4.32 0.74 -5.55
CA ASP A 106 -3.53 1.71 -4.80
C ASP A 106 -2.17 1.94 -5.44
N LEU A 107 -1.50 0.89 -5.91
CA LEU A 107 -0.26 1.01 -6.69
C LEU A 107 -0.49 1.81 -7.98
N LEU A 108 -1.55 1.50 -8.72
CA LEU A 108 -1.88 2.18 -9.97
C LEU A 108 -2.21 3.66 -9.75
N ALA A 109 -3.01 3.96 -8.72
CA ALA A 109 -3.36 5.33 -8.35
C ALA A 109 -2.16 6.13 -7.83
N THR A 110 -1.26 5.50 -7.07
CA THR A 110 -0.01 6.10 -6.60
C THR A 110 0.86 6.51 -7.78
N ILE A 111 1.11 5.62 -8.73
CA ILE A 111 1.92 5.93 -9.91
C ILE A 111 1.30 7.07 -10.73
N ARG A 112 -0.03 7.06 -10.91
CA ARG A 112 -0.74 8.17 -11.59
C ARG A 112 -0.54 9.49 -10.84
N LEU A 113 -0.67 9.47 -9.52
CA LEU A 113 -0.47 10.64 -8.67
C LEU A 113 0.97 11.15 -8.75
N ASP A 114 1.96 10.26 -8.72
CA ASP A 114 3.37 10.61 -8.80
C ASP A 114 3.72 11.25 -10.15
N MET A 115 3.12 10.78 -11.25
CA MET A 115 3.23 11.45 -12.57
C MET A 115 2.63 12.85 -12.55
N ILE A 116 1.47 13.02 -11.91
CA ILE A 116 0.82 14.34 -11.77
C ILE A 116 1.71 15.28 -10.95
N VAL A 117 2.24 14.80 -9.83
CA VAL A 117 3.15 15.59 -8.98
C VAL A 117 4.40 15.98 -9.77
N ALA A 118 5.03 15.02 -10.45
CA ALA A 118 6.23 15.26 -11.26
C ALA A 118 6.01 16.36 -12.31
N ASP A 119 4.90 16.29 -13.05
CA ASP A 119 4.57 17.32 -14.05
C ASP A 119 4.25 18.67 -13.39
N THR A 120 3.54 18.66 -12.26
CA THR A 120 3.13 19.87 -11.53
C THR A 120 4.34 20.63 -10.99
N ILE A 121 5.35 19.93 -10.47
CA ILE A 121 6.56 20.55 -9.96
C ILE A 121 7.63 20.77 -11.05
N GLY A 122 7.43 20.19 -12.25
CA GLY A 122 8.36 20.28 -13.38
C GLY A 122 9.61 19.43 -13.20
N ASP A 123 9.50 18.24 -12.61
CA ASP A 123 10.63 17.31 -12.40
C ASP A 123 10.59 16.14 -13.39
N GLN A 124 11.43 16.24 -14.43
CA GLN A 124 11.52 15.22 -15.48
C GLN A 124 12.10 13.89 -14.97
N SER A 125 12.99 13.92 -13.97
CA SER A 125 13.58 12.69 -13.41
C SER A 125 12.55 11.90 -12.62
N MET A 126 11.73 12.56 -11.79
CA MET A 126 10.60 11.92 -11.14
C MET A 126 9.62 11.32 -12.13
N ARG A 127 9.32 12.03 -13.23
CA ARG A 127 8.48 11.52 -14.30
C ARG A 127 9.04 10.22 -14.88
N GLN A 128 10.34 10.16 -15.18
CA GLN A 128 10.98 8.95 -15.70
C GLN A 128 10.90 7.77 -14.70
N PHE A 129 11.01 8.03 -13.39
CA PHE A 129 10.85 7.00 -12.37
C PHE A 129 9.40 6.48 -12.30
N ALA A 130 8.41 7.37 -12.37
CA ALA A 130 7.00 6.99 -12.43
C ALA A 130 6.67 6.19 -13.71
N ASP A 131 7.26 6.56 -14.84
CA ASP A 131 7.12 5.82 -16.09
C ASP A 131 7.70 4.40 -16.00
N ALA A 132 8.85 4.24 -15.32
CA ALA A 132 9.46 2.93 -15.09
C ALA A 132 8.60 2.06 -14.17
N ASP A 133 8.10 2.63 -13.06
CA ASP A 133 7.22 1.91 -12.14
C ASP A 133 5.91 1.51 -12.83
N TYR A 134 5.35 2.34 -13.72
CA TYR A 134 4.17 1.96 -14.51
C TYR A 134 4.43 0.70 -15.35
N GLN A 135 5.57 0.64 -16.07
CA GLN A 135 5.90 -0.52 -16.89
C GLN A 135 6.05 -1.78 -16.05
N SER A 136 6.70 -1.66 -14.90
CA SER A 136 6.82 -2.76 -13.95
C SER A 136 5.49 -3.21 -13.39
N LEU A 137 4.57 -2.27 -13.09
CA LEU A 137 3.25 -2.57 -12.58
C LEU A 137 2.41 -3.32 -13.61
N MET A 138 2.60 -3.07 -14.91
CA MET A 138 1.93 -3.85 -15.97
C MET A 138 2.38 -5.32 -15.96
N GLY A 139 3.65 -5.61 -15.67
CA GLY A 139 4.10 -6.99 -15.47
C GLY A 139 3.54 -7.62 -14.17
N ALA A 140 3.42 -6.84 -13.11
CA ALA A 140 2.79 -7.26 -11.85
C ALA A 140 1.30 -7.57 -12.02
N LYS A 141 0.58 -6.75 -12.80
CA LYS A 141 -0.81 -6.95 -13.22
C LYS A 141 -1.00 -8.32 -13.87
N ASP A 142 -0.14 -8.68 -14.83
CA ASP A 142 -0.26 -9.94 -15.56
C ASP A 142 -0.11 -11.15 -14.62
N ARG A 143 0.83 -11.10 -13.67
CA ARG A 143 0.99 -12.14 -12.63
C ARG A 143 -0.25 -12.24 -11.74
N LEU A 144 -0.83 -11.11 -11.34
CA LEU A 144 -2.05 -11.10 -10.52
C LEU A 144 -3.24 -11.70 -11.29
N ILE A 145 -3.46 -11.29 -12.54
CA ILE A 145 -4.53 -11.83 -13.39
C ILE A 145 -4.36 -13.35 -13.57
N GLN A 146 -3.13 -13.81 -13.83
CA GLN A 146 -2.85 -15.24 -13.98
C GLN A 146 -3.21 -16.02 -12.72
N SER A 147 -2.85 -15.50 -11.54
CA SER A 147 -3.17 -16.12 -10.25
C SER A 147 -4.69 -16.17 -9.99
N LEU A 148 -5.42 -15.08 -10.29
CA LEU A 148 -6.88 -15.03 -10.18
C LEU A 148 -7.57 -16.00 -11.14
N GLN A 149 -7.11 -16.09 -12.39
CA GLN A 149 -7.63 -17.03 -13.38
C GLN A 149 -7.34 -18.48 -12.98
N ALA A 150 -6.14 -18.76 -12.46
CA ALA A 150 -5.79 -20.07 -11.94
C ALA A 150 -6.72 -20.47 -10.78
N ALA A 151 -6.99 -19.55 -9.86
CA ALA A 151 -7.93 -19.77 -8.76
C ALA A 151 -9.36 -20.07 -9.24
N ALA A 152 -9.85 -19.33 -10.24
CA ALA A 152 -11.17 -19.55 -10.83
C ALA A 152 -11.29 -20.93 -11.49
N ASN A 153 -10.17 -21.46 -11.99
CA ASN A 153 -10.06 -22.79 -12.60
C ASN A 153 -9.80 -23.91 -11.56
N GLY A 154 -9.84 -23.61 -10.26
CA GLY A 154 -9.68 -24.60 -9.18
C GLY A 154 -8.24 -24.90 -8.79
N HIS A 155 -7.27 -24.12 -9.25
CA HIS A 155 -5.89 -24.23 -8.75
C HIS A 155 -5.75 -23.51 -7.41
N GLN A 156 -5.07 -24.16 -6.47
CA GLN A 156 -4.78 -23.56 -5.17
C GLN A 156 -3.90 -22.31 -5.32
N GLN A 157 -4.26 -21.25 -4.60
CA GLN A 157 -3.47 -20.03 -4.44
C GLN A 157 -3.12 -19.83 -2.97
N PHE A 158 -2.38 -18.77 -2.63
CA PHE A 158 -2.00 -18.49 -1.25
C PHE A 158 -2.65 -17.20 -0.73
N ASP A 159 -3.12 -17.23 0.51
CA ASP A 159 -3.63 -16.06 1.20
C ASP A 159 -2.50 -15.22 1.83
N ARG A 160 -2.90 -14.13 2.50
CA ARG A 160 -1.99 -13.25 3.24
C ARG A 160 -1.40 -13.87 4.51
N GLU A 161 -1.93 -15.00 4.95
CA GLU A 161 -1.39 -15.81 6.04
C GLU A 161 -0.48 -16.94 5.52
N GLY A 162 -0.30 -17.05 4.20
CA GLY A 162 0.47 -18.10 3.51
C GLY A 162 -0.25 -19.46 3.46
N GLN A 163 -1.55 -19.50 3.75
CA GLN A 163 -2.38 -20.71 3.65
C GLN A 163 -2.87 -20.91 2.23
N ALA A 164 -3.02 -22.18 1.84
CA ALA A 164 -3.58 -22.53 0.55
C ALA A 164 -5.10 -22.23 0.53
N ILE A 165 -5.54 -21.45 -0.45
CA ILE A 165 -6.95 -21.17 -0.75
C ILE A 165 -7.37 -22.01 -1.95
N ASP A 166 -8.51 -22.69 -1.83
CA ASP A 166 -9.24 -23.27 -2.95
C ASP A 166 -10.59 -22.57 -3.08
N VAL A 167 -10.70 -21.68 -4.07
CA VAL A 167 -11.89 -20.84 -4.27
C VAL A 167 -13.11 -21.68 -4.60
N ILE A 168 -12.96 -22.75 -5.38
CA ILE A 168 -14.09 -23.62 -5.75
C ILE A 168 -14.55 -24.42 -4.54
N ALA A 169 -13.62 -24.94 -3.75
CA ALA A 169 -13.96 -25.66 -2.52
C ALA A 169 -14.65 -24.74 -1.50
N GLU A 170 -14.16 -23.52 -1.28
CA GLU A 170 -14.81 -22.54 -0.40
C GLU A 170 -16.21 -22.16 -0.88
N ALA A 171 -16.38 -21.92 -2.18
CA ALA A 171 -17.68 -21.66 -2.78
C ALA A 171 -18.64 -22.84 -2.59
N THR A 172 -18.17 -24.07 -2.81
CA THR A 172 -18.96 -25.30 -2.63
C THR A 172 -19.36 -25.50 -1.17
N ASN A 173 -18.45 -25.24 -0.23
CA ASN A 173 -18.73 -25.35 1.21
C ASN A 173 -19.76 -24.31 1.65
N ALA A 174 -19.62 -23.06 1.20
CA ALA A 174 -20.57 -22.00 1.50
C ALA A 174 -21.94 -22.27 0.87
N TYR A 175 -21.98 -22.82 -0.34
CA TYR A 175 -23.19 -23.29 -0.99
C TYR A 175 -23.91 -24.30 -0.11
N ASN A 176 -23.23 -25.41 0.22
CA ASN A 176 -23.78 -26.53 0.99
C ASN A 176 -24.24 -26.12 2.39
N ALA A 177 -23.56 -25.16 3.02
CA ALA A 177 -23.91 -24.65 4.34
C ALA A 177 -25.19 -23.78 4.33
N ASN A 178 -25.57 -23.21 3.19
CA ASN A 178 -26.72 -22.31 3.05
C ASN A 178 -27.89 -22.94 2.27
N ILE A 179 -27.87 -24.27 2.07
CA ILE A 179 -29.02 -25.00 1.54
C ILE A 179 -30.10 -25.05 2.63
N VAL A 180 -31.05 -24.14 2.57
CA VAL A 180 -32.28 -24.21 3.38
C VAL A 180 -33.21 -25.26 2.76
N ARG A 181 -33.81 -26.13 3.59
CA ARG A 181 -34.67 -27.24 3.15
C ARG A 181 -36.09 -27.06 3.68
N MET A 182 -36.89 -26.18 3.07
CA MET A 182 -38.28 -25.97 3.49
C MET A 182 -39.24 -27.10 3.06
N GLY A 183 -38.88 -27.91 2.06
CA GLY A 183 -39.80 -28.85 1.39
C GLY A 183 -39.67 -30.35 1.71
N GLY A 184 -38.75 -30.79 2.58
CA GLY A 184 -38.54 -32.21 2.92
C GLY A 184 -37.91 -33.08 1.82
N ASN A 185 -38.21 -32.82 0.54
CA ASN A 185 -37.47 -33.34 -0.62
C ASN A 185 -36.33 -32.37 -0.95
N GLY A 186 -35.15 -32.61 -0.38
CA GLY A 186 -34.01 -31.71 -0.50
C GLY A 186 -33.59 -31.51 -1.96
N ALA A 187 -33.49 -30.25 -2.39
CA ALA A 187 -32.74 -29.93 -3.59
C ALA A 187 -31.26 -30.24 -3.33
N THR A 188 -30.59 -30.79 -4.34
CA THR A 188 -29.17 -31.15 -4.25
C THR A 188 -28.43 -30.50 -5.39
N LEU A 189 -27.29 -29.87 -5.08
CA LEU A 189 -26.32 -29.43 -6.08
C LEU A 189 -25.93 -30.63 -6.96
N ILE A 190 -26.01 -30.47 -8.28
CA ILE A 190 -25.50 -31.48 -9.20
C ILE A 190 -23.97 -31.48 -9.06
N PRO A 191 -23.32 -32.60 -8.71
CA PRO A 191 -21.87 -32.64 -8.52
C PRO A 191 -21.12 -32.11 -9.75
N GLY A 192 -20.21 -31.16 -9.53
CA GLY A 192 -19.42 -30.51 -10.61
C GLY A 192 -20.16 -29.44 -11.42
N SER A 193 -21.42 -29.12 -11.09
CA SER A 193 -22.16 -28.05 -11.77
C SER A 193 -21.76 -26.64 -11.31
N LEU A 194 -21.22 -26.50 -10.09
CA LEU A 194 -20.76 -25.20 -9.58
C LEU A 194 -19.54 -24.74 -10.37
N LYS A 195 -19.71 -23.64 -11.13
CA LYS A 195 -18.66 -23.00 -11.91
C LYS A 195 -18.42 -21.60 -11.40
N ILE A 196 -17.14 -21.25 -11.27
CA ILE A 196 -16.71 -19.90 -10.92
C ILE A 196 -16.09 -19.26 -12.16
N SER A 197 -16.54 -18.06 -12.49
CA SER A 197 -15.96 -17.21 -13.52
C SER A 197 -15.66 -15.84 -12.94
N ILE A 198 -14.65 -15.16 -13.50
CA ILE A 198 -14.24 -13.83 -13.04
C ILE A 198 -14.35 -12.84 -14.20
N GLY A 199 -14.75 -11.61 -13.88
CA GLY A 199 -14.99 -10.58 -14.88
C GLY A 199 -15.14 -9.21 -14.25
N CYS A 200 -15.99 -8.39 -14.86
CA CYS A 200 -16.13 -6.97 -14.55
C CYS A 200 -17.59 -6.50 -14.61
N ILE A 201 -17.86 -5.37 -13.96
CA ILE A 201 -19.10 -4.59 -14.10
C ILE A 201 -18.68 -3.14 -14.31
N PRO A 202 -18.71 -2.63 -15.55
CA PRO A 202 -18.24 -1.28 -15.86
C PRO A 202 -18.98 -0.17 -15.13
N GLY A 203 -18.23 0.84 -14.69
CA GLY A 203 -18.76 2.02 -14.02
C GLY A 203 -19.16 1.81 -12.56
N SER A 204 -18.89 0.63 -11.98
CA SER A 204 -19.04 0.41 -10.53
C SER A 204 -18.08 1.31 -9.74
N ARG A 205 -18.43 1.60 -8.48
CA ARG A 205 -17.61 2.44 -7.61
C ARG A 205 -16.42 1.65 -7.07
N THR A 206 -15.24 2.27 -7.05
CA THR A 206 -14.07 1.76 -6.31
C THR A 206 -13.93 2.46 -4.95
N ASN A 207 -13.08 1.91 -4.09
CA ASN A 207 -12.58 2.57 -2.89
C ASN A 207 -11.26 3.33 -3.12
N THR A 208 -10.82 3.46 -4.36
CA THR A 208 -9.55 4.10 -4.72
C THR A 208 -9.74 5.59 -4.98
N GLN A 209 -9.13 6.42 -4.14
CA GLN A 209 -9.32 7.86 -4.15
C GLN A 209 -8.67 8.52 -5.37
N THR A 210 -9.35 9.50 -5.97
CA THR A 210 -8.75 10.39 -6.97
C THR A 210 -7.84 11.42 -6.30
N PRO A 211 -6.75 11.89 -6.95
CA PRO A 211 -5.82 12.83 -6.36
C PRO A 211 -6.50 14.06 -5.75
N LEU A 212 -6.04 14.47 -4.58
CA LEU A 212 -6.53 15.64 -3.87
C LEU A 212 -5.56 16.83 -3.99
N PRO A 213 -6.08 18.07 -4.02
CA PRO A 213 -7.48 18.43 -4.22
C PRO A 213 -7.95 18.10 -5.65
N SER A 214 -9.26 18.07 -5.87
CA SER A 214 -9.88 17.66 -7.15
C SER A 214 -9.40 18.43 -8.37
N THR A 215 -8.85 19.64 -8.20
CA THR A 215 -8.19 20.43 -9.24
C THR A 215 -6.97 19.74 -9.85
N TYR A 216 -6.33 18.82 -9.11
CA TYR A 216 -5.19 18.01 -9.58
C TYR A 216 -5.61 16.58 -9.95
N ALA A 217 -6.89 16.22 -9.87
CA ALA A 217 -7.32 14.86 -10.22
C ALA A 217 -7.13 14.56 -11.70
N PHE A 218 -7.31 15.56 -12.58
CA PHE A 218 -7.34 15.40 -14.04
C PHE A 218 -8.24 14.23 -14.49
N THR A 219 -9.35 14.02 -13.76
CA THR A 219 -10.29 12.92 -13.97
C THR A 219 -11.63 13.48 -14.42
N PRO A 220 -12.17 13.07 -15.57
CA PRO A 220 -13.50 13.48 -16.01
C PRO A 220 -14.56 13.10 -14.98
N ALA A 221 -15.61 13.92 -14.84
CA ALA A 221 -16.71 13.64 -13.90
C ALA A 221 -17.42 12.30 -14.16
N SER A 222 -17.41 11.81 -15.40
CA SER A 222 -17.96 10.49 -15.77
C SER A 222 -17.13 9.31 -15.27
N ALA A 223 -15.86 9.54 -14.93
CA ALA A 223 -14.89 8.52 -14.51
C ALA A 223 -14.60 8.55 -13.01
N GLN A 224 -15.35 9.36 -12.24
CA GLN A 224 -15.24 9.42 -10.79
C GLN A 224 -16.61 9.56 -10.12
N GLU A 225 -16.68 9.15 -8.87
CA GLU A 225 -17.84 9.33 -8.01
C GLU A 225 -17.39 9.58 -6.58
N ASN A 226 -17.82 10.68 -5.97
CA ASN A 226 -17.46 11.06 -4.60
C ASN A 226 -15.94 11.11 -4.33
N ASN A 227 -15.14 11.59 -5.31
CA ASN A 227 -13.67 11.59 -5.30
C ASN A 227 -13.02 10.19 -5.29
N PHE A 228 -13.73 9.17 -5.78
CA PHE A 228 -13.19 7.84 -6.05
C PHE A 228 -13.26 7.56 -7.55
N TYR A 229 -12.30 6.79 -8.07
CA TYR A 229 -12.38 6.36 -9.46
C TYR A 229 -13.59 5.44 -9.68
N ARG A 230 -14.12 5.45 -10.90
CA ARG A 230 -15.04 4.41 -11.36
C ARG A 230 -14.27 3.25 -11.98
N ALA A 231 -14.69 2.04 -11.66
CA ALA A 231 -14.06 0.82 -12.14
C ALA A 231 -14.28 0.62 -13.63
N TYR A 232 -13.29 0.03 -14.29
CA TYR A 232 -13.36 -0.33 -15.71
C TYR A 232 -13.71 0.85 -16.62
N ILE A 233 -13.18 2.02 -16.30
CA ILE A 233 -13.17 3.20 -17.15
C ILE A 233 -11.71 3.63 -17.28
N ASN A 234 -11.24 3.84 -18.51
CA ASN A 234 -9.89 4.34 -18.72
C ASN A 234 -9.80 5.83 -18.35
N VAL A 235 -8.86 6.19 -17.48
CA VAL A 235 -8.57 7.57 -17.09
C VAL A 235 -7.15 7.94 -17.51
N PRO A 236 -6.93 8.17 -18.82
CA PRO A 236 -5.58 8.31 -19.34
C PRO A 236 -4.89 9.53 -18.73
N TYR A 237 -3.60 9.40 -18.49
CA TYR A 237 -2.76 10.52 -18.07
C TYR A 237 -1.41 10.40 -18.77
N SER A 238 -1.03 11.46 -19.48
CA SER A 238 0.25 11.57 -20.18
C SER A 238 0.62 10.34 -21.03
N GLY A 239 -0.29 9.97 -21.93
CA GLY A 239 -0.10 8.88 -22.88
C GLY A 239 -0.12 7.47 -22.30
N LYS A 240 -0.55 7.30 -21.03
CA LYS A 240 -0.73 6.01 -20.38
C LYS A 240 -2.16 5.79 -19.93
N ASP A 241 -2.60 4.55 -19.96
CA ASP A 241 -3.95 4.13 -19.61
C ASP A 241 -4.03 3.70 -18.14
N PHE A 242 -5.04 4.19 -17.44
CA PHE A 242 -5.27 3.86 -16.03
C PHE A 242 -6.68 3.27 -15.89
N VAL A 243 -6.75 1.96 -15.66
CA VAL A 243 -8.01 1.22 -15.51
C VAL A 243 -8.05 0.56 -14.13
N PHE A 244 -8.99 0.99 -13.30
CA PHE A 244 -9.14 0.49 -11.92
C PHE A 244 -10.11 -0.70 -11.85
N ALA A 245 -9.80 -1.68 -11.00
CA ALA A 245 -10.66 -2.80 -10.70
C ALA A 245 -11.80 -2.40 -9.75
N ALA A 246 -12.92 -3.11 -9.79
CA ALA A 246 -14.07 -2.89 -8.91
C ALA A 246 -13.81 -3.47 -7.52
N ILE A 247 -13.07 -2.73 -6.70
CA ILE A 247 -12.78 -3.10 -5.31
C ILE A 247 -13.49 -2.14 -4.37
N HIS A 248 -14.15 -2.69 -3.36
CA HIS A 248 -14.87 -1.94 -2.33
C HIS A 248 -14.36 -2.28 -0.92
N ASP A 249 -14.75 -1.47 0.05
CA ASP A 249 -14.45 -1.66 1.48
C ASP A 249 -15.15 -2.89 2.10
N SER A 250 -15.99 -3.57 1.33
CA SER A 250 -16.76 -4.74 1.78
C SER A 250 -17.15 -5.58 0.58
N ILE A 251 -17.34 -6.88 0.79
CA ILE A 251 -17.84 -7.82 -0.22
C ILE A 251 -19.35 -7.75 -0.22
N PHE A 252 -19.96 -7.63 -1.40
CA PHE A 252 -21.42 -7.61 -1.55
C PHE A 252 -21.86 -8.19 -2.89
N LEU A 253 -23.14 -8.54 -2.98
CA LEU A 253 -23.76 -9.06 -4.18
C LEU A 253 -23.98 -7.95 -5.20
N VAL A 254 -23.71 -8.26 -6.47
CA VAL A 254 -23.90 -7.35 -7.59
C VAL A 254 -24.80 -7.99 -8.64
N ASP A 255 -25.39 -7.13 -9.47
CA ASP A 255 -26.31 -7.54 -10.52
C ASP A 255 -25.60 -8.38 -11.60
N HIS A 256 -25.97 -9.65 -11.70
CA HIS A 256 -25.39 -10.58 -12.66
C HIS A 256 -25.70 -10.21 -14.12
N SER A 257 -26.78 -9.46 -14.38
CA SER A 257 -27.14 -9.03 -15.74
C SER A 257 -26.16 -8.01 -16.33
N LYS A 258 -25.37 -7.35 -15.48
CA LYS A 258 -24.35 -6.37 -15.86
C LYS A 258 -22.94 -6.97 -15.95
N PHE A 259 -22.79 -8.25 -15.65
CA PHE A 259 -21.50 -8.94 -15.68
C PHE A 259 -20.97 -9.06 -17.11
N GLN A 260 -19.70 -8.72 -17.29
CA GLN A 260 -19.00 -8.81 -18.58
C GLN A 260 -17.66 -9.51 -18.39
N LEU A 261 -17.29 -10.36 -19.37
CA LEU A 261 -15.99 -11.03 -19.38
C LEU A 261 -14.87 -10.11 -19.86
N ASP A 262 -15.17 -9.16 -20.75
CA ASP A 262 -14.22 -8.19 -21.29
C ASP A 262 -14.94 -6.85 -21.52
N PRO A 263 -14.48 -5.76 -20.89
CA PRO A 263 -15.07 -4.42 -21.08
C PRO A 263 -14.55 -3.69 -22.34
N GLY A 264 -13.66 -4.29 -23.15
CA GLY A 264 -13.10 -3.66 -24.36
C GLY A 264 -12.09 -2.54 -24.06
N LEU A 265 -11.37 -2.67 -22.95
CA LEU A 265 -10.38 -1.69 -22.46
C LEU A 265 -8.94 -2.11 -22.84
N PRO A 266 -7.96 -1.18 -22.81
CA PRO A 266 -6.55 -1.52 -23.08
C PRO A 266 -6.03 -2.66 -22.19
N TYR A 267 -6.49 -2.71 -20.95
CA TYR A 267 -6.37 -3.83 -20.03
C TYR A 267 -7.45 -3.72 -18.95
N PHE A 268 -7.67 -4.78 -18.19
CA PHE A 268 -8.44 -4.73 -16.95
C PHE A 268 -8.01 -5.86 -16.00
N VAL A 269 -8.28 -5.70 -14.69
CA VAL A 269 -8.11 -6.75 -13.68
C VAL A 269 -9.50 -7.24 -13.25
N PRO A 270 -9.84 -8.53 -13.46
CA PRO A 270 -11.14 -9.06 -13.09
C PRO A 270 -11.27 -9.08 -11.56
N SER A 271 -12.37 -8.55 -11.05
CA SER A 271 -12.64 -8.45 -9.59
C SER A 271 -14.09 -8.71 -9.23
N ILE A 272 -14.93 -9.05 -10.21
CA ILE A 272 -16.28 -9.53 -9.99
C ILE A 272 -16.26 -11.04 -10.19
N VAL A 273 -16.74 -11.77 -9.19
CA VAL A 273 -16.86 -13.23 -9.22
C VAL A 273 -18.30 -13.58 -9.57
N ARG A 274 -18.49 -14.45 -10.55
CA ARG A 274 -19.77 -15.03 -10.94
C ARG A 274 -19.78 -16.52 -10.63
N ALA A 275 -20.73 -16.94 -9.78
CA ALA A 275 -21.00 -18.33 -9.48
C ALA A 275 -22.23 -18.78 -10.26
N GLU A 276 -22.11 -19.90 -10.95
CA GLU A 276 -23.16 -20.58 -11.71
C GLU A 276 -23.33 -21.99 -11.13
N ALA A 277 -24.55 -22.40 -10.81
CA ALA A 277 -24.82 -23.72 -10.23
C ALA A 277 -26.10 -24.32 -10.83
N ASP A 278 -26.09 -25.64 -11.00
CA ASP A 278 -27.29 -26.41 -11.36
C ASP A 278 -27.74 -27.25 -10.16
N GLU A 279 -29.00 -27.09 -9.78
CA GLU A 279 -29.61 -27.93 -8.76
C GLU A 279 -30.65 -28.87 -9.35
N GLN A 280 -30.67 -30.10 -8.83
CA GLN A 280 -31.76 -31.03 -9.07
C GLN A 280 -32.71 -31.08 -7.88
N TYR A 281 -34.02 -31.02 -8.13
CA TYR A 281 -35.04 -31.33 -7.13
C TYR A 281 -35.99 -32.43 -7.62
N MET A 282 -36.43 -33.27 -6.68
CA MET A 282 -37.35 -34.37 -6.93
C MET A 282 -38.78 -33.85 -6.75
N GLY A 283 -39.44 -33.55 -7.87
CA GLY A 283 -40.83 -33.12 -7.89
C GLY A 283 -41.79 -34.31 -7.91
N ASN A 284 -42.69 -34.38 -6.93
CA ASN A 284 -43.86 -35.28 -6.99
C ASN A 284 -44.92 -34.68 -7.93
N ASN A 285 -44.63 -34.64 -9.23
CA ASN A 285 -45.57 -34.11 -10.23
C ASN A 285 -46.64 -35.15 -10.62
N THR A 286 -46.42 -36.43 -10.31
CA THR A 286 -47.41 -37.51 -10.52
C THR A 286 -47.21 -38.61 -9.46
N PRO A 287 -48.27 -39.19 -8.86
CA PRO A 287 -48.14 -40.39 -8.03
C PRO A 287 -47.47 -41.50 -8.85
N GLY A 288 -46.24 -41.89 -8.49
CA GLY A 288 -45.47 -42.92 -9.19
C GLY A 288 -44.47 -42.44 -10.25
N SER A 289 -44.28 -41.12 -10.44
CA SER A 289 -43.25 -40.56 -11.34
C SER A 289 -42.38 -39.56 -10.59
N GLU A 290 -41.13 -39.94 -10.34
CA GLU A 290 -40.09 -39.04 -9.83
C GLU A 290 -39.61 -38.13 -10.97
N GLY A 291 -40.23 -36.96 -11.13
CA GLY A 291 -39.78 -35.96 -12.09
C GLY A 291 -38.54 -35.24 -11.55
N LYS A 292 -37.39 -35.46 -12.18
CA LYS A 292 -36.17 -34.66 -11.92
C LYS A 292 -36.28 -33.33 -12.66
N HIS A 293 -36.21 -32.23 -11.90
CA HIS A 293 -36.16 -30.88 -12.45
C HIS A 293 -34.79 -30.28 -12.16
N VAL A 294 -34.20 -29.60 -13.15
CA VAL A 294 -32.92 -28.90 -13.00
C VAL A 294 -33.16 -27.40 -13.08
N VAL A 295 -32.68 -26.66 -12.09
CA VAL A 295 -32.72 -25.19 -12.07
C VAL A 295 -31.31 -24.66 -12.14
N HIS A 296 -31.09 -23.75 -13.09
CA HIS A 296 -29.83 -23.02 -13.23
C HIS A 296 -29.94 -21.69 -12.48
N VAL A 297 -28.99 -21.41 -11.60
CA VAL A 297 -28.93 -20.16 -10.85
C VAL A 297 -27.56 -19.51 -11.00
N THR A 298 -27.57 -18.19 -11.14
CA THR A 298 -26.36 -17.38 -11.26
C THR A 298 -26.39 -16.27 -10.21
N ALA A 299 -25.25 -16.04 -9.56
CA ALA A 299 -25.05 -14.89 -8.69
C ALA A 299 -23.66 -14.28 -8.93
N CYS A 300 -23.57 -12.96 -8.78
CA CYS A 300 -22.30 -12.25 -8.84
C CYS A 300 -22.01 -11.55 -7.52
N ALA A 301 -20.73 -11.50 -7.14
CA ALA A 301 -20.24 -10.78 -5.98
C ALA A 301 -19.01 -9.95 -6.35
N GLN A 302 -18.91 -8.76 -5.76
CA GLN A 302 -17.76 -7.89 -5.91
C GLN A 302 -16.73 -8.16 -4.81
N CYS A 303 -15.46 -8.27 -5.20
CA CYS A 303 -14.34 -8.40 -4.27
C CYS A 303 -14.18 -7.16 -3.39
N GLY A 304 -13.67 -7.36 -2.18
CA GLY A 304 -13.47 -6.28 -1.22
C GLY A 304 -12.87 -6.75 0.09
N THR A 305 -12.30 -5.82 0.84
CA THR A 305 -11.83 -6.05 2.21
C THR A 305 -12.08 -4.79 3.03
N PRO A 306 -12.36 -4.91 4.34
CA PRO A 306 -12.38 -3.76 5.22
C PRO A 306 -11.07 -2.98 5.14
N PRO A 307 -11.10 -1.63 5.06
CA PRO A 307 -9.90 -0.82 5.02
C PRO A 307 -9.00 -1.13 6.21
N GLU A 308 -7.81 -1.64 5.93
CA GLU A 308 -6.78 -1.80 6.94
C GLU A 308 -5.90 -0.54 7.00
N PRO A 309 -5.41 -0.14 8.19
CA PRO A 309 -4.51 0.99 8.28
C PRO A 309 -3.23 0.69 7.49
N HIS A 310 -2.90 1.57 6.54
CA HIS A 310 -1.64 1.48 5.81
C HIS A 310 -0.47 1.64 6.77
N ASN A 311 0.65 1.01 6.44
CA ASN A 311 1.92 1.21 7.13
C ASN A 311 2.33 2.69 7.10
N ALA A 312 3.04 3.14 8.13
CA ALA A 312 3.61 4.47 8.13
C ALA A 312 4.52 4.66 6.89
N PRO A 313 4.25 5.66 6.02
CA PRO A 313 5.03 5.88 4.80
C PRO A 313 6.52 6.09 5.07
N GLY A 314 6.84 6.60 6.26
CA GLY A 314 8.17 7.02 6.66
C GLY A 314 8.39 8.51 6.45
N ALA A 315 9.55 8.96 6.89
CA ALA A 315 9.93 10.34 6.99
C ALA A 315 11.04 10.69 6.00
N LEU A 316 10.93 11.87 5.39
CA LEU A 316 11.95 12.47 4.55
C LEU A 316 12.70 13.53 5.35
N PHE A 317 14.02 13.41 5.39
CA PHE A 317 14.90 14.27 6.16
C PHE A 317 15.64 15.22 5.24
N VAL A 318 15.67 16.48 5.63
CA VAL A 318 16.52 17.50 5.03
C VAL A 318 17.42 18.07 6.13
N SER A 319 18.67 17.66 6.11
CA SER A 319 19.62 17.82 7.20
C SER A 319 20.69 18.85 6.86
N PHE A 320 20.86 19.83 7.74
CA PHE A 320 21.91 20.86 7.70
C PHE A 320 22.71 20.82 9.00
N PRO A 321 23.46 19.75 9.24
CA PRO A 321 24.11 19.51 10.51
C PRO A 321 25.28 20.45 10.82
N ASP A 322 25.89 21.07 9.80
CA ASP A 322 26.88 22.17 9.96
C ASP A 322 26.27 23.56 9.71
N GLY A 323 24.94 23.67 9.80
CA GLY A 323 24.20 24.93 9.67
C GLY A 323 23.62 25.20 8.28
N LYS A 324 22.74 26.23 8.21
CA LYS A 324 21.95 26.55 7.01
C LYS A 324 22.83 26.96 5.82
N LEU A 325 22.45 26.53 4.62
CA LEU A 325 22.97 27.06 3.35
C LEU A 325 21.99 28.10 2.80
N GLY A 326 22.46 29.33 2.55
CA GLY A 326 21.61 30.45 2.15
C GLY A 326 20.98 30.28 0.78
N GLU A 327 21.68 29.63 -0.15
CA GLU A 327 21.21 29.30 -1.49
C GLU A 327 20.22 28.12 -1.54
N LEU A 328 20.12 27.32 -0.48
CA LEU A 328 19.16 26.21 -0.35
C LEU A 328 18.10 26.59 0.69
N GLY A 329 17.25 27.54 0.31
CA GLY A 329 16.24 28.15 1.16
C GLY A 329 14.93 27.36 1.22
N LYS A 330 14.63 26.54 0.23
CA LYS A 330 13.40 25.74 0.09
C LYS A 330 13.68 24.40 -0.56
N VAL A 331 12.73 23.47 -0.46
CA VAL A 331 12.91 22.10 -1.00
C VAL A 331 13.11 22.08 -2.51
N ALA A 332 12.47 22.99 -3.26
CA ALA A 332 12.67 23.11 -4.70
C ALA A 332 14.11 23.48 -5.11
N ASP A 333 14.91 24.05 -4.21
CA ASP A 333 16.28 24.44 -4.55
C ASP A 333 17.16 23.21 -4.79
N PHE A 334 16.87 22.06 -4.14
CA PHE A 334 17.65 20.84 -4.33
C PHE A 334 17.63 20.28 -5.76
N ARG A 335 16.57 20.54 -6.52
CA ARG A 335 16.47 20.15 -7.94
C ARG A 335 16.86 21.28 -8.90
N THR A 336 16.67 22.53 -8.52
CA THR A 336 16.86 23.69 -9.41
C THR A 336 18.23 24.34 -9.29
N ASP A 337 18.97 24.06 -8.22
CA ASP A 337 20.31 24.61 -8.01
C ASP A 337 21.29 24.16 -9.12
N PRO A 338 21.98 25.10 -9.80
CA PRO A 338 22.91 24.75 -10.89
C PRO A 338 24.12 23.91 -10.45
N ILE A 339 24.60 24.07 -9.22
CA ILE A 339 25.76 23.34 -8.69
C ILE A 339 25.34 21.90 -8.41
N LEU A 340 24.19 21.67 -7.77
CA LEU A 340 23.67 20.32 -7.53
C LEU A 340 23.37 19.57 -8.84
N ASN A 341 22.93 20.28 -9.88
CA ASN A 341 22.68 19.70 -11.19
C ASN A 341 23.95 19.17 -11.89
N THR A 342 25.14 19.63 -11.49
CA THR A 342 26.43 19.20 -12.07
C THR A 342 27.30 18.41 -11.09
N THR A 343 26.88 18.30 -9.83
CA THR A 343 27.62 17.58 -8.78
C THR A 343 27.46 16.07 -8.99
N ALA A 344 28.53 15.42 -9.40
CA ALA A 344 28.59 13.97 -9.55
C ALA A 344 28.65 13.25 -8.20
N LEU A 345 28.04 12.06 -8.14
CA LEU A 345 27.96 11.25 -6.92
C LEU A 345 28.71 9.92 -7.03
N ALA A 346 29.29 9.49 -5.91
CA ALA A 346 29.62 8.09 -5.65
C ALA A 346 28.39 7.42 -5.03
N ILE A 347 27.92 6.33 -5.63
CA ILE A 347 26.74 5.61 -5.15
C ILE A 347 27.17 4.22 -4.68
N ARG A 348 26.60 3.82 -3.55
CA ARG A 348 26.81 2.53 -2.92
C ARG A 348 25.46 1.98 -2.47
N THR A 349 25.33 0.67 -2.49
CA THR A 349 24.32 -0.05 -1.73
C THR A 349 25.05 -0.91 -0.73
N THR A 350 24.38 -1.36 0.34
CA THR A 350 25.00 -2.39 1.18
C THR A 350 25.21 -3.67 0.36
N THR A 351 26.25 -4.44 0.68
CA THR A 351 26.37 -5.82 0.24
C THR A 351 25.47 -6.69 1.11
N SER A 352 24.75 -7.62 0.48
CA SER A 352 23.77 -8.50 1.12
C SER A 352 24.20 -9.03 2.49
N GLY A 353 23.38 -8.78 3.52
CA GLY A 353 23.43 -9.53 4.77
C GLY A 353 23.24 -8.72 6.05
N ASP A 354 23.45 -7.41 6.02
CA ASP A 354 23.16 -6.55 7.17
C ASP A 354 23.07 -5.05 6.83
N ASP A 355 22.51 -4.28 7.76
CA ASP A 355 22.33 -2.84 7.63
C ASP A 355 23.65 -2.11 7.90
N TYR A 356 23.99 -1.10 7.11
CA TYR A 356 25.19 -0.30 7.37
C TYR A 356 24.94 0.65 8.56
N PRO A 357 25.87 0.73 9.54
CA PRO A 357 27.30 0.40 9.44
C PRO A 357 27.72 -0.99 9.93
N GLN A 358 26.79 -1.89 10.25
CA GLN A 358 27.11 -3.28 10.60
C GLN A 358 27.51 -4.07 9.35
N GLY A 359 26.73 -3.88 8.28
CA GLY A 359 27.03 -4.36 6.94
C GLY A 359 28.17 -3.59 6.27
N LYS A 360 28.60 -4.07 5.11
CA LYS A 360 29.57 -3.39 4.25
C LYS A 360 28.87 -2.65 3.14
N LEU A 361 29.45 -1.55 2.70
CA LEU A 361 29.04 -0.88 1.47
C LEU A 361 29.67 -1.61 0.28
N GLY A 362 28.82 -2.07 -0.62
CA GLY A 362 29.21 -2.68 -1.89
C GLY A 362 29.48 -1.63 -2.95
N GLY A 363 30.37 -1.98 -3.89
CA GLY A 363 30.46 -1.25 -5.13
C GLY A 363 29.21 -1.51 -5.97
N THR A 364 28.32 -0.54 -6.04
CA THR A 364 27.12 -0.65 -6.86
C THR A 364 27.28 0.20 -8.10
N THR A 365 27.15 -0.44 -9.25
CA THR A 365 26.77 0.25 -10.49
C THR A 365 25.26 0.39 -10.45
N VAL A 366 24.76 1.50 -9.90
CA VAL A 366 23.47 1.97 -10.42
C VAL A 366 23.74 2.20 -11.90
N GLY A 367 22.92 1.66 -12.80
CA GLY A 367 23.19 1.62 -14.25
C GLY A 367 23.26 2.99 -14.94
N TRP A 368 23.33 4.07 -14.16
CA TRP A 368 23.40 5.46 -14.56
C TRP A 368 24.18 6.27 -13.52
N ALA A 369 24.73 7.42 -13.91
CA ALA A 369 25.52 8.31 -13.07
C ALA A 369 24.74 9.62 -12.78
N PRO A 370 23.89 9.65 -11.73
CA PRO A 370 23.12 10.84 -11.37
C PRO A 370 23.99 12.03 -10.98
N SER A 371 23.46 13.22 -11.25
CA SER A 371 23.79 14.41 -10.46
C SER A 371 23.13 14.37 -9.07
N ALA A 372 23.59 15.22 -8.16
CA ALA A 372 22.98 15.40 -6.85
C ALA A 372 21.50 15.80 -6.93
N ALA A 373 21.14 16.66 -7.89
CA ALA A 373 19.75 17.04 -8.13
C ALA A 373 18.89 15.83 -8.56
N GLN A 374 19.39 14.99 -9.46
CA GLN A 374 18.66 13.78 -9.90
C GLN A 374 18.52 12.74 -8.79
N MET A 375 19.54 12.62 -7.92
CA MET A 375 19.45 11.76 -6.74
C MET A 375 18.44 12.29 -5.73
N TRP A 376 18.38 13.61 -5.53
CA TRP A 376 17.31 14.22 -4.74
C TRP A 376 15.92 13.88 -5.29
N SER A 377 15.71 14.07 -6.60
CA SER A 377 14.46 13.69 -7.27
C SER A 377 14.11 12.21 -7.05
N ARG A 378 15.12 11.33 -7.00
CA ARG A 378 14.92 9.90 -6.72
C ARG A 378 14.45 9.65 -5.29
N VAL A 379 15.20 10.14 -4.30
CA VAL A 379 14.86 9.99 -2.86
C VAL A 379 13.48 10.57 -2.57
N PHE A 380 13.19 11.73 -3.16
CA PHE A 380 11.91 12.40 -3.02
C PHE A 380 10.76 11.59 -3.65
N TYR A 381 10.97 11.05 -4.86
CA TYR A 381 10.02 10.16 -5.52
C TYR A 381 9.74 8.89 -4.71
N ASP A 382 10.77 8.20 -4.24
CA ASP A 382 10.61 6.94 -3.51
C ASP A 382 9.90 7.14 -2.16
N TRP A 383 10.13 8.29 -1.49
CA TRP A 383 9.34 8.72 -0.32
C TRP A 383 7.89 9.09 -0.67
N LEU A 384 7.67 9.78 -1.78
CA LEU A 384 6.32 10.16 -2.21
C LEU A 384 5.47 8.93 -2.54
N ARG A 385 6.04 7.99 -3.29
CA ARG A 385 5.44 6.69 -3.65
C ARG A 385 4.98 5.91 -2.41
N ARG A 386 5.71 6.03 -1.29
CA ARG A 386 5.33 5.42 -0.01
C ARG A 386 4.09 6.07 0.63
N GLY A 387 3.83 7.34 0.34
CA GLY A 387 2.62 8.04 0.80
C GLY A 387 1.32 7.48 0.20
N GLY A 388 1.42 6.80 -0.95
CA GLY A 388 0.31 6.13 -1.60
C GLY A 388 -0.67 7.08 -2.29
N PRO A 389 -1.86 6.61 -2.68
CA PRO A 389 -2.81 7.39 -3.48
C PRO A 389 -3.51 8.51 -2.70
N ALA A 390 -3.40 8.50 -1.38
CA ALA A 390 -4.02 9.50 -0.50
C ALA A 390 -3.23 10.81 -0.42
N VAL A 391 -2.00 10.86 -0.94
CA VAL A 391 -1.15 12.07 -0.86
C VAL A 391 -1.87 13.28 -1.45
N ASN A 392 -1.79 14.40 -0.73
CA ASN A 392 -2.34 15.66 -1.22
C ASN A 392 -1.32 16.36 -2.13
N VAL A 393 -1.63 16.44 -3.42
CA VAL A 393 -0.78 17.07 -4.45
C VAL A 393 -0.47 18.52 -4.10
N LYS A 394 -1.45 19.27 -3.59
CA LYS A 394 -1.22 20.67 -3.17
C LYS A 394 -0.23 20.74 -2.01
N ALA A 395 -0.35 19.86 -1.01
CA ALA A 395 0.59 19.84 0.11
C ALA A 395 2.03 19.55 -0.36
N VAL A 396 2.20 18.70 -1.37
CA VAL A 396 3.50 18.44 -2.01
C VAL A 396 4.03 19.70 -2.71
N VAL A 397 3.19 20.40 -3.47
CA VAL A 397 3.57 21.65 -4.15
C VAL A 397 3.91 22.74 -3.15
N ASP A 398 3.12 22.90 -2.10
CA ASP A 398 3.36 23.88 -1.04
C ASP A 398 4.71 23.61 -0.36
N MET A 399 5.00 22.34 -0.03
CA MET A 399 6.29 21.91 0.53
C MET A 399 7.48 22.32 -0.34
N GLN A 400 7.35 22.32 -1.68
CA GLN A 400 8.43 22.75 -2.59
C GLN A 400 8.81 24.22 -2.38
N THR A 401 7.84 25.06 -1.98
CA THR A 401 8.03 26.50 -1.77
C THR A 401 8.25 26.88 -0.31
N ASP A 402 7.90 26.00 0.62
CA ASP A 402 8.06 26.21 2.05
C ASP A 402 9.54 26.45 2.40
N ALA A 403 9.79 27.57 3.08
CA ALA A 403 11.12 27.91 3.55
C ALA A 403 11.65 26.83 4.51
N ILE A 404 12.82 26.28 4.21
CA ILE A 404 13.59 25.45 5.13
C ILE A 404 13.95 26.34 6.34
N ALA A 405 13.37 26.00 7.49
CA ALA A 405 13.63 26.69 8.74
C ALA A 405 15.12 26.59 9.07
N PRO A 406 15.68 27.60 9.74
CA PRO A 406 15.83 27.43 11.18
C PRO A 406 14.95 28.46 11.87
N SER A 407 14.10 28.00 12.78
CA SER A 407 13.58 28.88 13.83
C SER A 407 14.64 29.18 14.90
N PHE A 408 15.87 28.69 14.72
CA PHE A 408 16.97 28.81 15.67
C PHE A 408 17.79 30.08 15.40
N ALA A 409 18.08 30.83 16.47
CA ALA A 409 18.64 32.18 16.43
C ALA A 409 20.09 32.28 15.87
N SER A 410 20.78 31.17 15.65
CA SER A 410 22.15 31.15 15.10
C SER A 410 22.27 30.24 13.90
N ASN A 411 22.85 30.78 12.81
CA ASN A 411 23.10 30.05 11.57
C ASN A 411 24.02 28.82 11.75
N ASP A 412 24.78 28.73 12.85
CA ASP A 412 25.79 27.68 13.07
C ASP A 412 25.28 26.48 13.87
N LEU A 413 24.00 26.47 14.27
CA LEU A 413 23.41 25.28 14.87
C LEU A 413 22.93 24.32 13.79
N GLY A 414 23.32 23.06 13.92
CA GLY A 414 22.83 21.99 13.08
C GLY A 414 21.33 21.78 13.27
N PHE A 415 20.60 21.56 12.18
CA PHE A 415 19.17 21.24 12.24
C PHE A 415 18.77 20.21 11.18
N ILE A 416 17.59 19.61 11.38
CA ILE A 416 16.94 18.70 10.44
C ILE A 416 15.49 19.13 10.29
N ASN A 417 15.02 19.24 9.04
CA ASN A 417 13.59 19.30 8.75
C ASN A 417 13.11 17.89 8.42
N VAL A 418 12.13 17.42 9.18
CA VAL A 418 11.51 16.10 9.06
C VAL A 418 10.13 16.29 8.45
N TYR A 419 9.89 15.69 7.29
CA TYR A 419 8.62 15.69 6.58
C TYR A 419 7.98 14.31 6.71
N THR A 420 6.74 14.25 7.19
CA THR A 420 5.95 13.01 7.29
C THR A 420 4.54 13.25 6.75
N PHE A 421 3.81 12.17 6.46
CA PHE A 421 2.41 12.29 6.07
C PHE A 421 1.50 12.12 7.29
N TYR A 422 0.40 12.86 7.33
CA TYR A 422 -0.71 12.52 8.22
C TYR A 422 -1.33 11.19 7.76
N SER A 423 -1.40 10.21 8.65
CA SER A 423 -1.88 8.86 8.34
C SER A 423 -3.39 8.68 8.51
N THR A 424 -4.07 9.58 9.23
CA THR A 424 -5.49 9.46 9.59
C THR A 424 -6.24 10.80 9.54
N GLY A 425 -7.57 10.70 9.57
CA GLY A 425 -8.47 11.86 9.64
C GLY A 425 -8.63 12.64 8.34
N SER A 426 -9.26 13.82 8.42
CA SER A 426 -9.45 14.73 7.29
C SER A 426 -8.14 15.27 6.71
N SER A 427 -7.05 15.20 7.48
CA SER A 427 -5.71 15.57 7.05
C SER A 427 -4.93 14.42 6.42
N LYS A 428 -5.51 13.21 6.24
CA LYS A 428 -4.79 12.08 5.60
C LYS A 428 -4.15 12.53 4.28
N GLY A 429 -2.86 12.23 4.12
CA GLY A 429 -2.08 12.57 2.93
C GLY A 429 -1.55 14.01 2.87
N TRP A 430 -1.88 14.87 3.83
CA TRP A 430 -1.19 16.15 4.01
C TRP A 430 0.22 15.92 4.57
N ILE A 431 1.12 16.87 4.29
CA ILE A 431 2.50 16.83 4.77
C ILE A 431 2.61 17.58 6.09
N LYS A 432 3.19 16.93 7.09
CA LYS A 432 3.59 17.51 8.37
C LYS A 432 5.09 17.78 8.33
N LYS A 433 5.47 19.02 8.65
CA LYS A 433 6.86 19.43 8.83
C LYS A 433 7.18 19.60 10.31
N ARG A 434 8.33 19.08 10.74
CA ARG A 434 8.93 19.35 12.04
C ARG A 434 10.38 19.77 11.85
N SER A 435 10.84 20.76 12.60
CA SER A 435 12.25 21.15 12.62
C SER A 435 12.84 20.74 13.97
N LEU A 436 13.95 20.02 13.94
CA LEU A 436 14.66 19.54 15.10
C LEU A 436 16.07 20.15 15.07
N GLU A 437 16.58 20.60 16.22
CA GLU A 437 18.03 20.78 16.34
C GLU A 437 18.68 19.41 16.18
N THR A 438 19.87 19.37 15.61
CA THR A 438 20.58 18.12 15.53
C THR A 438 22.01 18.31 15.97
N ASN A 439 22.45 17.39 16.80
CA ASN A 439 23.88 17.22 16.93
C ASN A 439 24.40 16.66 15.61
N PRO A 440 25.57 17.13 15.17
CA PRO A 440 26.20 16.58 14.00
C PRO A 440 26.37 15.05 14.15
N ARG A 441 25.52 14.27 13.45
CA ARG A 441 25.66 12.81 13.27
C ARG A 441 26.05 12.41 11.85
N ILE A 442 27.13 11.64 11.76
CA ILE A 442 27.89 11.41 10.53
C ILE A 442 27.01 10.85 9.39
N TYR A 443 26.04 9.97 9.70
CA TYR A 443 25.08 9.40 8.76
C TYR A 443 23.90 8.74 9.50
N GLY A 444 22.76 8.61 8.82
CA GLY A 444 21.66 7.73 9.23
C GLY A 444 21.94 6.26 8.91
N VAL A 445 21.20 5.34 9.52
CA VAL A 445 21.32 3.90 9.21
C VAL A 445 20.84 3.63 7.78
N LEU A 446 21.63 2.89 7.02
CA LEU A 446 21.28 2.46 5.66
C LEU A 446 20.86 0.99 5.68
N SER A 447 19.64 0.74 5.27
CA SER A 447 19.04 -0.59 5.15
C SER A 447 19.75 -1.46 4.12
N ASP A 448 19.69 -2.78 4.32
CA ASP A 448 20.19 -3.74 3.34
C ASP A 448 19.61 -3.53 1.92
N GLN A 449 20.47 -3.57 0.89
CA GLN A 449 20.20 -3.36 -0.55
C GLN A 449 19.62 -1.98 -0.92
N GLN A 450 19.62 -1.04 0.01
CA GLN A 450 19.15 0.32 -0.21
C GLN A 450 20.31 1.25 -0.61
N ILE A 451 20.01 2.48 -1.04
CA ILE A 451 21.00 3.37 -1.64
C ILE A 451 21.56 4.37 -0.62
N CYS A 452 22.89 4.55 -0.66
CA CYS A 452 23.55 5.73 -0.15
C CYS A 452 24.41 6.35 -1.26
N ALA A 453 24.40 7.67 -1.35
CA ALA A 453 25.23 8.41 -2.29
C ALA A 453 25.96 9.57 -1.60
N THR A 454 27.14 9.93 -2.10
CA THR A 454 27.89 11.09 -1.63
C THR A 454 28.53 11.83 -2.79
N SER A 455 28.65 13.15 -2.68
CA SER A 455 29.29 13.98 -3.68
C SER A 455 30.78 13.65 -3.87
N LEU A 456 31.19 13.44 -5.12
CA LEU A 456 32.60 13.24 -5.50
C LEU A 456 33.41 14.54 -5.42
N LYS A 457 32.74 15.66 -5.63
CA LYS A 457 33.29 17.01 -5.49
C LYS A 457 32.40 17.79 -4.52
N PRO A 458 32.96 18.67 -3.70
CA PRO A 458 32.16 19.47 -2.80
C PRO A 458 31.23 20.42 -3.55
N PHE A 459 30.04 20.60 -3.00
CA PHE A 459 29.14 21.71 -3.23
C PHE A 459 29.73 23.00 -2.64
N LEU A 460 29.99 24.00 -3.48
CA LEU A 460 30.55 25.28 -3.05
C LEU A 460 29.45 26.23 -2.61
N ALA A 461 29.20 26.29 -1.30
CA ALA A 461 28.18 27.14 -0.72
C ALA A 461 28.58 28.61 -0.76
N THR A 462 28.01 29.38 -1.69
CA THR A 462 28.35 30.81 -1.87
C THR A 462 28.01 31.65 -0.64
N SER A 463 26.93 31.33 0.06
CA SER A 463 26.52 32.03 1.29
C SER A 463 27.46 31.82 2.49
N ARG A 464 28.27 30.75 2.47
CA ARG A 464 29.14 30.36 3.59
C ARG A 464 30.62 30.54 3.29
N GLY A 465 31.02 30.53 2.03
CA GLY A 465 32.43 30.64 1.62
C GLY A 465 33.26 29.40 1.91
N TYR A 466 32.64 28.25 2.20
CA TYR A 466 33.31 26.97 2.43
C TYR A 466 32.62 25.84 1.64
N PRO A 467 33.37 24.79 1.23
CA PRO A 467 32.81 23.62 0.58
C PRO A 467 31.96 22.75 1.53
N PHE A 468 30.93 22.13 0.99
CA PHE A 468 30.08 21.14 1.64
C PHE A 468 30.02 19.88 0.80
N ASP A 469 30.01 18.72 1.44
CA ASP A 469 29.62 17.48 0.82
C ASP A 469 28.11 17.27 0.95
N VAL A 470 27.54 16.67 -0.09
CA VAL A 470 26.13 16.29 -0.13
C VAL A 470 26.05 14.78 -0.02
N THR A 471 25.27 14.30 0.94
CA THR A 471 25.01 12.87 1.12
C THR A 471 23.53 12.58 0.99
N PHE A 472 23.23 11.38 0.49
CA PHE A 472 21.89 10.87 0.32
C PHE A 472 21.78 9.49 0.97
N ILE A 473 20.66 9.23 1.61
CA ILE A 473 20.23 7.90 2.05
C ILE A 473 18.82 7.69 1.53
N ASP A 474 18.55 6.55 0.91
CA ASP A 474 17.23 6.14 0.46
C ASP A 474 16.97 4.72 0.91
N ASN A 475 16.27 4.55 2.04
CA ASN A 475 15.92 3.27 2.63
C ASN A 475 14.70 2.60 1.98
N VAL A 476 14.05 3.27 1.02
CA VAL A 476 12.83 2.81 0.35
C VAL A 476 12.98 2.77 -1.18
N TYR A 477 14.24 2.78 -1.66
CA TYR A 477 14.61 2.76 -3.08
C TYR A 477 14.00 1.56 -3.80
N ARG A 478 14.23 0.37 -3.24
CA ARG A 478 13.67 -0.89 -3.74
C ARG A 478 12.71 -1.47 -2.71
N SER A 479 11.54 -1.88 -3.17
CA SER A 479 10.53 -2.55 -2.36
C SER A 479 10.48 -4.05 -2.65
N GLY A 480 9.80 -4.78 -1.76
CA GLY A 480 9.49 -6.19 -1.97
C GLY A 480 10.57 -7.15 -1.48
N THR A 481 10.23 -8.43 -1.49
CA THR A 481 11.03 -9.49 -0.84
C THR A 481 12.34 -9.79 -1.56
N ALA A 482 12.37 -9.66 -2.89
CA ALA A 482 13.53 -10.01 -3.71
C ALA A 482 14.53 -8.87 -3.83
N SER A 483 14.05 -7.63 -3.93
CA SER A 483 14.91 -6.47 -4.25
C SER A 483 15.02 -5.44 -3.11
N GLY A 484 14.12 -5.48 -2.12
CA GLY A 484 14.12 -4.55 -0.98
C GLY A 484 15.07 -4.93 0.15
N GLY A 485 15.94 -5.93 -0.07
CA GLY A 485 16.89 -6.44 0.93
C GLY A 485 16.23 -7.03 2.16
N LYS A 486 17.03 -7.17 3.23
CA LYS A 486 16.64 -7.72 4.54
C LYS A 486 15.29 -7.19 5.07
N HIS A 487 14.99 -5.93 4.80
CA HIS A 487 13.83 -5.21 5.33
C HIS A 487 12.65 -5.10 4.38
N GLY A 488 12.76 -5.60 3.14
CA GLY A 488 11.73 -5.50 2.11
C GLY A 488 11.47 -4.08 1.61
N GLY A 489 12.43 -3.16 1.79
CA GLY A 489 12.30 -1.76 1.37
C GLY A 489 11.40 -0.91 2.25
N GLU A 490 11.21 -1.32 3.51
CA GLU A 490 10.40 -0.57 4.48
C GLU A 490 11.28 0.37 5.31
N PRO A 491 10.75 1.54 5.75
CA PRO A 491 11.52 2.51 6.52
C PRO A 491 12.17 1.91 7.77
N ILE A 492 13.34 2.45 8.15
CA ILE A 492 14.10 2.04 9.34
C ILE A 492 13.87 3.01 10.50
N VAL A 493 13.79 2.51 11.73
CA VAL A 493 13.69 3.36 12.92
C VAL A 493 14.91 4.27 13.01
N ASP A 494 14.68 5.59 13.06
CA ASP A 494 15.74 6.56 13.31
C ASP A 494 15.54 7.23 14.67
N THR A 495 16.54 7.09 15.55
CA THR A 495 16.53 7.65 16.91
C THR A 495 16.47 9.18 16.95
N ARG A 496 16.71 9.87 15.83
CA ARG A 496 16.53 11.32 15.70
C ARG A 496 15.05 11.72 15.76
N MET A 497 14.12 10.81 15.48
CA MET A 497 12.68 11.11 15.53
C MET A 497 12.05 10.91 16.91
N SER A 498 12.65 10.06 17.76
CA SER A 498 12.13 9.77 19.10
C SER A 498 12.54 10.81 20.14
N ASN A 499 13.56 11.62 19.86
CA ASN A 499 14.11 12.53 20.86
C ASN A 499 13.44 13.90 20.80
N ALA A 500 12.59 14.19 21.79
CA ALA A 500 12.57 15.53 22.37
C ALA A 500 14.00 15.78 22.86
N ILE A 501 14.72 16.68 22.20
CA ILE A 501 16.13 16.92 22.47
C ILE A 501 16.30 17.26 23.94
N LEU A 502 16.97 16.38 24.68
CA LEU A 502 17.57 16.72 25.96
C LEU A 502 18.53 17.87 25.68
N THR A 503 18.14 19.08 26.06
CA THR A 503 18.92 20.32 26.00
C THR A 503 20.18 20.31 26.88
N SER A 504 20.68 19.15 27.29
CA SER A 504 21.91 19.08 28.07
C SER A 504 23.12 19.05 27.14
N SER A 505 23.62 20.26 26.85
CA SER A 505 24.94 20.54 26.28
C SER A 505 26.12 20.03 27.13
N SER A 506 25.93 19.01 27.97
CA SER A 506 26.92 18.52 28.93
C SER A 506 27.01 17.00 29.04
N GLN A 507 26.17 16.23 28.36
CA GLN A 507 26.40 14.80 28.26
C GLN A 507 27.32 14.54 27.07
N ASN A 508 28.63 14.54 27.36
CA ASN A 508 29.58 13.81 26.54
C ASN A 508 28.95 12.46 26.18
N PRO A 509 28.99 12.05 24.90
CA PRO A 509 28.48 10.72 24.54
C PRO A 509 29.13 9.71 25.50
N PRO A 510 28.36 8.80 26.13
CA PRO A 510 28.84 7.90 27.19
C PRO A 510 30.01 6.99 26.79
N ILE A 511 30.42 7.07 25.52
CA ILE A 511 31.52 6.35 24.92
C ILE A 511 32.91 6.91 25.30
N LEU A 512 33.06 8.21 25.57
CA LEU A 512 34.40 8.81 25.69
C LEU A 512 35.02 8.70 27.10
N GLY A 513 34.22 8.31 28.11
CA GLY A 513 34.73 8.04 29.46
C GLY A 513 35.56 6.75 29.56
N SER A 514 35.38 5.79 28.64
CA SER A 514 36.01 4.47 28.71
C SER A 514 37.35 4.37 27.97
N LEU A 515 37.77 5.39 27.22
CA LEU A 515 39.01 5.38 26.43
C LEU A 515 40.20 6.11 27.09
N GLY A 516 40.02 6.67 28.29
CA GLY A 516 41.13 7.22 29.10
C GLY A 516 41.95 8.37 28.47
N LEU A 517 41.46 9.01 27.40
CA LEU A 517 42.21 10.08 26.73
C LEU A 517 42.19 11.41 27.53
N PRO A 518 43.21 12.29 27.40
CA PRO A 518 43.23 13.58 28.08
C PRO A 518 42.16 14.55 27.55
N ARG A 519 41.42 15.23 28.44
CA ARG A 519 40.32 16.20 28.18
C ARG A 519 40.57 17.29 27.13
N GLY A 520 41.82 17.57 26.76
CA GLY A 520 42.17 18.63 25.81
C GLY A 520 42.21 18.26 24.32
N ARG A 521 42.15 16.97 23.94
CA ARG A 521 42.26 16.54 22.52
C ARG A 521 40.96 16.07 21.87
N TYR A 522 39.83 16.14 22.58
CA TYR A 522 38.57 15.54 22.13
C TYR A 522 37.88 16.29 20.98
N ASN A 523 38.05 17.61 20.90
CA ASN A 523 37.34 18.45 19.93
C ASN A 523 37.76 18.21 18.47
N SER A 524 38.93 17.60 18.20
CA SER A 524 39.36 17.31 16.83
C SER A 524 38.76 16.03 16.25
N TYR A 525 38.24 15.13 17.09
CA TYR A 525 37.78 13.79 16.69
C TYR A 525 36.26 13.62 16.74
N THR A 526 35.58 14.37 17.61
CA THR A 526 34.12 14.50 17.58
C THR A 526 33.74 15.44 16.44
N TRP A 527 32.71 15.09 15.67
CA TRP A 527 32.15 16.06 14.75
C TRP A 527 31.38 17.10 15.57
N ASP A 528 31.97 18.27 15.74
CA ASP A 528 31.22 19.47 16.09
C ASP A 528 30.84 20.20 14.80
N GLY A 529 29.62 20.75 14.76
CA GLY A 529 29.06 21.36 13.55
C GLY A 529 29.80 22.65 13.13
N ARG A 530 30.83 23.03 13.88
CA ARG A 530 31.60 24.27 13.71
C ARG A 530 32.88 24.02 12.91
N PHE A 531 33.57 22.91 13.16
CA PHE A 531 34.90 22.63 12.59
C PHE A 531 34.96 21.42 11.66
N GLY A 532 33.86 20.68 11.47
CA GLY A 532 33.86 19.41 10.73
C GLY A 532 34.65 18.33 11.48
N GLY A 533 34.20 17.07 11.40
CA GLY A 533 34.82 15.95 12.14
C GLY A 533 35.69 15.08 11.22
N SER A 534 36.85 14.62 11.72
CA SER A 534 37.66 13.62 11.00
C SER A 534 36.87 12.32 10.72
N ALA A 535 35.90 11.99 11.57
CA ALA A 535 35.05 10.81 11.42
C ALA A 535 34.18 10.86 10.14
N TYR A 536 33.71 12.04 9.73
CA TYR A 536 32.99 12.20 8.46
C TYR A 536 33.89 11.99 7.25
N TYR A 537 35.12 12.51 7.31
CA TYR A 537 36.10 12.28 6.24
C TYR A 537 36.37 10.79 6.01
N PHE A 538 36.54 9.99 7.06
CA PHE A 538 36.72 8.53 6.91
C PHE A 538 35.47 7.83 6.36
N PHE A 539 34.28 8.27 6.74
CA PHE A 539 33.04 7.78 6.14
C PHE A 539 32.99 8.07 4.64
N LYS A 540 33.27 9.31 4.22
CA LYS A 540 33.36 9.71 2.81
C LYS A 540 34.42 8.90 2.06
N LEU A 541 35.60 8.69 2.65
CA LEU A 541 36.63 7.86 2.02
C LEU A 541 36.16 6.43 1.78
N ASN A 542 35.46 5.82 2.75
CA ASN A 542 34.90 4.47 2.59
C ASN A 542 33.81 4.41 1.51
N LEU A 543 33.09 5.51 1.28
CA LEU A 543 32.11 5.60 0.19
C LEU A 543 32.80 5.76 -1.17
N ILE A 544 33.81 6.62 -1.28
CA ILE A 544 34.45 6.95 -2.56
C ILE A 544 35.43 5.86 -3.00
N GLN A 545 36.24 5.33 -2.09
CA GLN A 545 37.25 4.34 -2.44
C GLN A 545 36.63 2.93 -2.54
N PRO A 546 36.88 2.19 -3.64
CA PRO A 546 36.49 0.79 -3.69
C PRO A 546 37.24 0.04 -2.58
N GLN A 547 36.52 -0.74 -1.77
CA GLN A 547 37.15 -1.60 -0.76
C GLN A 547 37.87 -2.77 -1.48
N THR A 548 39.06 -2.51 -2.04
CA THR A 548 39.85 -3.51 -2.78
C THR A 548 40.63 -4.47 -1.87
N SER A 549 40.73 -4.15 -0.59
CA SER A 549 41.30 -5.01 0.46
C SER A 549 40.84 -4.44 1.80
N THR A 550 40.54 -5.29 2.79
CA THR A 550 40.13 -4.86 4.14
C THR A 550 41.19 -3.95 4.77
N PRO A 551 40.99 -2.63 4.88
CA PRO A 551 41.72 -1.86 5.86
C PRO A 551 40.97 -2.14 7.16
N LYS A 552 41.51 -3.03 7.99
CA LYS A 552 41.10 -3.09 9.40
C LYS A 552 41.29 -1.65 9.91
N PRO A 553 40.23 -0.92 10.34
CA PRO A 553 40.42 0.44 10.83
C PRO A 553 41.54 0.40 11.88
N PRO A 554 42.53 1.31 11.82
CA PRO A 554 43.50 1.42 12.90
C PRO A 554 42.70 1.85 14.14
N GLY A 555 42.54 0.93 15.09
CA GLY A 555 41.58 1.00 16.20
C GLY A 555 40.51 -0.10 16.08
N GLY A 556 40.74 -1.24 16.75
CA GLY A 556 39.89 -2.42 16.67
C GLY A 556 38.42 -2.18 17.07
N ALA A 557 37.48 -2.77 16.31
CA ALA A 557 36.08 -3.14 16.59
C ALA A 557 35.13 -2.21 17.39
N ASN A 558 35.59 -1.11 17.97
CA ASN A 558 34.90 -0.34 19.00
C ASN A 558 34.72 1.14 18.63
N ALA A 559 34.76 1.48 17.34
CA ALA A 559 34.14 2.74 16.91
C ALA A 559 32.64 2.63 17.29
N PRO A 560 32.13 3.48 18.19
CA PRO A 560 30.76 3.35 18.67
C PRO A 560 29.79 3.46 17.51
N GLN A 561 29.06 2.38 17.25
CA GLN A 561 27.98 2.41 16.31
C GLN A 561 26.84 3.28 16.87
N PRO A 562 26.11 4.04 16.03
CA PRO A 562 24.87 4.67 16.43
C PRO A 562 23.98 3.60 17.09
N GLY A 563 23.52 3.87 18.32
CA GLY A 563 22.75 2.90 19.10
C GLY A 563 21.58 2.36 18.29
N GLN A 564 21.62 1.06 17.99
CA GLN A 564 20.50 0.36 17.40
C GLN A 564 19.35 0.30 18.42
N PRO A 565 18.08 0.30 17.96
CA PRO A 565 17.01 -0.30 18.76
C PRO A 565 17.45 -1.72 19.12
N GLN A 566 17.47 -2.07 20.40
CA GLN A 566 17.82 -3.42 20.84
C GLN A 566 16.96 -4.44 20.08
N LYS A 567 17.60 -5.44 19.44
CA LYS A 567 16.93 -6.66 19.02
C LYS A 567 16.38 -7.34 20.28
N THR A 568 15.12 -7.08 20.62
CA THR A 568 14.37 -7.96 21.52
C THR A 568 14.05 -9.21 20.71
N ALA A 569 14.98 -10.17 20.73
CA ALA A 569 14.76 -11.51 20.23
C ALA A 569 13.71 -12.20 21.10
N ALA A 570 12.47 -12.29 20.61
CA ALA A 570 11.46 -13.23 21.13
C ALA A 570 10.29 -13.48 20.17
N ASN A 571 9.87 -12.52 19.33
CA ASN A 571 8.59 -12.64 18.62
C ASN A 571 8.75 -12.50 17.09
N ALA A 572 9.03 -13.62 16.41
CA ALA A 572 9.14 -13.74 14.95
C ALA A 572 7.78 -13.58 14.20
N GLY A 573 6.94 -12.65 14.65
CA GLY A 573 5.63 -12.36 14.06
C GLY A 573 5.00 -11.06 14.56
N GLU A 574 5.75 -10.18 15.21
CA GLU A 574 5.27 -8.85 15.61
C GLU A 574 5.34 -7.85 14.46
N LEU A 575 4.40 -6.89 14.44
CA LEU A 575 4.43 -5.73 13.57
C LEU A 575 5.76 -4.99 13.74
N ARG A 576 6.44 -4.65 12.64
CA ARG A 576 7.64 -3.82 12.72
C ARG A 576 7.29 -2.47 13.37
N PRO A 577 8.11 -1.94 14.31
CA PRO A 577 7.82 -0.65 14.95
C PRO A 577 7.62 0.51 13.97
N THR A 578 8.24 0.43 12.80
CA THR A 578 8.11 1.43 11.73
C THR A 578 6.78 1.38 10.97
N TYR A 579 5.90 0.44 11.28
CA TYR A 579 4.52 0.48 10.79
C TYR A 579 3.60 1.27 11.73
N ALA A 580 3.92 1.30 13.03
CA ALA A 580 3.19 2.07 14.03
C ALA A 580 3.72 3.51 14.18
N SER A 581 4.95 3.77 13.75
CA SER A 581 5.63 5.06 13.83
C SER A 581 6.41 5.33 12.55
N ASP A 582 6.57 6.59 12.17
CA ASP A 582 7.39 6.92 11.00
C ASP A 582 8.84 6.43 11.23
N GLY A 583 9.36 5.63 10.28
CA GLY A 583 10.79 5.34 10.12
C GLY A 583 11.44 6.35 9.14
N MET A 584 12.78 6.42 9.06
CA MET A 584 13.47 7.19 8.03
C MET A 584 13.35 6.46 6.68
N ALA A 585 12.67 7.11 5.75
CA ALA A 585 12.54 6.65 4.37
C ALA A 585 13.69 7.21 3.51
N GLY A 586 13.99 8.49 3.64
CA GLY A 586 15.06 9.13 2.88
C GLY A 586 15.67 10.32 3.61
N GLU A 587 16.91 10.66 3.26
CA GLU A 587 17.65 11.80 3.79
C GLU A 587 18.51 12.44 2.70
N ILE A 588 18.53 13.77 2.67
CA ILE A 588 19.62 14.58 2.10
C ILE A 588 20.32 15.30 3.24
N ALA A 589 21.65 15.26 3.29
CA ALA A 589 22.43 15.97 4.29
C ALA A 589 23.60 16.75 3.70
N PHE A 590 23.86 17.93 4.26
CA PHE A 590 24.95 18.82 3.86
C PHE A 590 25.99 18.92 4.96
N HIS A 591 27.18 18.38 4.71
CA HIS A 591 28.27 18.35 5.66
C HIS A 591 29.40 19.27 5.20
N LYS A 592 29.85 20.20 6.03
CA LYS A 592 31.01 21.05 5.75
C LYS A 592 32.22 20.16 5.47
N GLU A 593 32.82 20.33 4.30
CA GLU A 593 34.01 19.57 3.93
C GLU A 593 35.19 20.04 4.77
N LYS A 594 35.89 19.09 5.39
CA LYS A 594 37.14 19.37 6.10
C LYS A 594 38.31 18.86 5.29
N PHE A 595 39.16 19.77 4.82
CA PHE A 595 40.45 19.42 4.27
C PHE A 595 41.36 18.95 5.42
N MET A 596 41.65 17.65 5.48
CA MET A 596 42.78 17.17 6.25
C MET A 596 44.04 17.32 5.41
N THR A 597 45.05 17.99 5.96
CA THR A 597 46.35 18.08 5.30
C THR A 597 46.99 16.69 5.21
N PRO A 598 47.85 16.42 4.22
CA PRO A 598 48.58 15.14 4.14
C PRO A 598 49.29 14.78 5.45
N CYS A 599 49.85 15.77 6.16
CA CYS A 599 50.46 15.57 7.48
C CYS A 599 49.44 15.13 8.55
N GLN A 600 48.21 15.66 8.53
CA GLN A 600 47.13 15.21 9.43
C GLN A 600 46.70 13.78 9.10
N ILE A 601 46.64 13.43 7.81
CA ILE A 601 46.32 12.07 7.34
C ILE A 601 47.42 11.09 7.77
N ASP A 602 48.68 11.40 7.47
CA ASP A 602 49.83 10.57 7.84
C ASP A 602 49.93 10.41 9.35
N LYS A 603 49.76 11.48 10.12
CA LYS A 603 49.76 11.42 11.57
C LYS A 603 48.64 10.49 12.07
N PHE A 604 47.45 10.55 11.46
CA PHE A 604 46.33 9.67 11.81
C PHE A 604 46.60 8.21 11.44
N MET A 605 47.18 7.95 10.27
CA MET A 605 47.48 6.59 9.78
C MET A 605 48.66 5.96 10.53
N THR A 606 49.64 6.75 10.95
CA THR A 606 50.87 6.29 11.61
C THR A 606 50.74 6.15 13.11
N THR A 607 50.00 7.03 13.80
CA THR A 607 49.81 6.94 15.26
C THR A 607 48.67 6.01 15.64
N GLY A 608 48.45 4.94 14.84
CA GLY A 608 47.27 4.06 14.92
C GLY A 608 46.72 3.89 16.32
N PHE A 609 45.40 4.05 16.45
CA PHE A 609 44.67 3.86 17.70
C PHE A 609 44.88 2.48 18.30
#